data_AF-A0A1G3TBE7-F1
#
_entry.id   AF-A0A1G3TBE7-F1
#
_cell.length_a   1.000
_cell.length_b   1.000
_cell.length_c   1.000
_cell.angle_alpha   90.00
_cell.angle_beta   90.00
_cell.angle_gamma   90.00
#
_symmetry.space_group_name_H-M   'P 1'
#
loop_
_entity.id
_entity.type
_entity.pdbx_description
1 polymer ?
#
loop_
_entity_poly.entity_id
_entity_poly.type
_entity_poly.pdbx_seq_one_letter_code
_entity_poly.pdbx_strand_id
1 'polypeptide(L)'
;MAVISNKRVLFIAPKFYNYHQHIIDFMESKNANVTFYSEDIYTALYRILNKIFPFLAKYLKQKYVDEMLHGITENLYDFVFVIRGGVLSPLVMDKLKQKLPNAKFIMYQWDSNKQSQYEDIIKYFDVIKTFDKQDAYNFNIEYLPLYYSKEYESLKHHKSEKLYDITFFGAYHSDRLTIIRFIEEFCTLNHLEFKYHLYITKMGLFRLFCLGIIKIKDIKYLKTYTVGMEEILNVYKHSLSVLDIELNIQNGLTMRTFEALGSGLKLITTNKNIINEPFYNEQNIIILDRNNFDISFDFFKNSFCDDENIKQYTFENWFYNLFRGEST
;
A
#
# COMPACT_ATOMS: atom_id res chain seq x y z
N MET A 1 -4.70 -9.59 -26.56
CA MET A 1 -3.58 -10.42 -26.09
C MET A 1 -3.04 -9.81 -24.80
N ALA A 2 -2.65 -10.59 -23.79
CA ALA A 2 -2.03 -10.02 -22.60
C ALA A 2 -0.73 -9.32 -23.01
N VAL A 3 -0.60 -8.02 -22.69
CA VAL A 3 0.49 -7.15 -23.17
C VAL A 3 1.89 -7.70 -22.85
N ILE A 4 1.98 -8.59 -21.86
CA ILE A 4 3.23 -9.16 -21.34
C ILE A 4 3.45 -10.64 -21.71
N SER A 5 2.60 -11.25 -22.56
CA SER A 5 2.75 -12.67 -22.89
C SER A 5 4.08 -12.96 -23.60
N ASN A 6 4.82 -13.96 -23.13
CA ASN A 6 6.18 -14.32 -23.58
C ASN A 6 7.23 -13.21 -23.39
N LYS A 7 6.96 -12.24 -22.51
CA LYS A 7 7.88 -11.12 -22.23
C LYS A 7 8.72 -11.40 -21.01
N ARG A 8 9.95 -10.90 -21.01
CA ARG A 8 10.88 -10.96 -19.88
C ARG A 8 10.81 -9.66 -19.10
N VAL A 9 10.45 -9.73 -17.82
CA VAL A 9 10.23 -8.58 -16.95
C VAL A 9 11.26 -8.59 -15.83
N LEU A 10 12.06 -7.53 -15.75
CA LEU A 10 12.87 -7.23 -14.57
C LEU A 10 11.97 -6.45 -13.60
N PHE A 11 11.64 -7.05 -12.46
CA PHE A 11 10.76 -6.45 -11.46
C PHE A 11 11.57 -6.03 -10.22
N ILE A 12 11.54 -4.74 -9.89
CA ILE A 12 12.21 -4.16 -8.72
C ILE A 12 11.15 -3.53 -7.82
N ALA A 13 10.93 -4.09 -6.64
CA ALA A 13 9.83 -3.63 -5.77
C ALA A 13 10.07 -3.93 -4.28
N PRO A 14 9.30 -3.30 -3.37
CA PRO A 14 9.36 -3.64 -1.96
C PRO A 14 8.89 -5.06 -1.66
N LYS A 15 9.60 -5.74 -0.75
CA LYS A 15 9.07 -6.92 -0.06
C LYS A 15 8.07 -6.45 1.01
N PHE A 16 6.83 -6.22 0.59
CA PHE A 16 5.76 -5.72 1.46
C PHE A 16 4.58 -6.69 1.48
N TYR A 17 4.33 -7.29 2.65
CA TYR A 17 3.38 -8.40 2.83
C TYR A 17 3.52 -9.40 1.66
N ASN A 18 2.41 -9.73 0.99
CA ASN A 18 2.39 -10.61 -0.18
C ASN A 18 2.13 -9.87 -1.50
N TYR A 19 2.03 -8.52 -1.51
CA TYR A 19 1.66 -7.78 -2.72
C TYR A 19 2.67 -7.98 -3.87
N HIS A 20 3.97 -7.94 -3.58
CA HIS A 20 5.01 -8.19 -4.57
C HIS A 20 4.92 -9.60 -5.16
N GLN A 21 4.61 -10.60 -4.34
CA GLN A 21 4.44 -11.97 -4.79
C GLN A 21 3.19 -12.10 -5.68
N HIS A 22 2.07 -11.49 -5.29
CA HIS A 22 0.85 -11.49 -6.11
C HIS A 22 1.07 -10.85 -7.48
N ILE A 23 1.91 -9.81 -7.57
CA ILE A 23 2.30 -9.18 -8.84
C ILE A 23 3.12 -10.14 -9.71
N ILE A 24 4.10 -10.84 -9.12
CA ILE A 24 4.90 -11.85 -9.81
C ILE A 24 4.00 -12.97 -10.33
N ASP A 25 3.20 -13.56 -9.45
CA ASP A 25 2.30 -14.68 -9.76
C ASP A 25 1.33 -14.29 -10.88
N PHE A 26 0.81 -13.06 -10.87
CA PHE A 26 -0.05 -12.57 -11.93
C PHE A 26 0.69 -12.46 -13.27
N MET A 27 1.89 -11.86 -13.29
CA MET A 27 2.68 -11.75 -14.52
C MET A 27 3.02 -13.15 -15.10
N GLU A 28 3.42 -14.08 -14.24
CA GLU A 28 3.70 -15.47 -14.61
C GLU A 28 2.45 -16.20 -15.10
N SER A 29 1.28 -15.96 -14.49
CA SER A 29 -0.01 -16.49 -14.98
C SER A 29 -0.38 -16.00 -16.39
N LYS A 30 0.17 -14.86 -16.82
CA LYS A 30 0.05 -14.33 -18.20
C LYS A 30 1.21 -14.77 -19.10
N ASN A 31 1.97 -15.80 -18.69
CA ASN A 31 3.08 -16.38 -19.42
C ASN A 31 4.25 -15.39 -19.64
N ALA A 32 4.49 -14.48 -18.68
CA ALA A 32 5.71 -13.68 -18.62
C ALA A 32 6.79 -14.41 -17.79
N ASN A 33 8.05 -14.14 -18.07
CA ASN A 33 9.18 -14.60 -17.26
C ASN A 33 9.67 -13.43 -16.39
N VAL A 34 9.64 -13.59 -15.07
CA VAL A 34 9.92 -12.51 -14.13
C VAL A 34 11.25 -12.75 -13.40
N THR A 35 12.16 -11.79 -13.46
CA THR A 35 13.31 -11.72 -12.56
C THR A 35 13.04 -10.66 -11.49
N PHE A 36 13.03 -11.05 -10.22
CA PHE A 36 12.71 -10.14 -9.12
C PHE A 36 13.95 -9.73 -8.30
N TYR A 37 14.08 -8.44 -8.03
CA TYR A 37 14.99 -7.89 -7.02
C TYR A 37 14.20 -7.03 -6.02
N SER A 38 14.49 -7.20 -4.74
CA SER A 38 13.92 -6.33 -3.71
C SER A 38 14.55 -4.94 -3.80
N GLU A 39 13.75 -3.89 -3.74
CA GLU A 39 14.28 -2.53 -3.82
C GLU A 39 15.09 -2.05 -2.60
N ASP A 40 15.23 -2.88 -1.56
CA ASP A 40 16.09 -2.61 -0.41
C ASP A 40 16.43 -3.92 0.32
N ILE A 41 17.30 -3.84 1.30
CA ILE A 41 17.71 -4.98 2.15
C ILE A 41 16.73 -5.09 3.33
N TYR A 42 15.84 -6.08 3.28
CA TYR A 42 14.78 -6.27 4.27
C TYR A 42 15.18 -7.12 5.50
N THR A 43 16.45 -7.54 5.62
CA THR A 43 16.88 -8.42 6.71
C THR A 43 16.85 -7.71 8.07
N ALA A 44 16.51 -8.45 9.13
CA ALA A 44 16.49 -7.91 10.49
C ALA A 44 17.88 -7.36 10.90
N LEU A 45 18.94 -8.07 10.53
CA LEU A 45 20.31 -7.66 10.78
C LEU A 45 20.64 -6.32 10.09
N TYR A 46 20.29 -6.15 8.81
CA TYR A 46 20.53 -4.89 8.11
C TYR A 46 19.79 -3.71 8.76
N ARG A 47 18.54 -3.90 9.18
CA ARG A 47 17.77 -2.85 9.87
C ARG A 47 18.41 -2.39 11.18
N ILE A 48 19.08 -3.30 11.90
CA ILE A 48 19.83 -2.98 13.11
C ILE A 48 21.14 -2.27 12.73
N LEU A 49 21.91 -2.82 11.79
CA LEU A 49 23.17 -2.23 11.32
C LEU A 49 22.98 -0.81 10.76
N ASN A 50 21.89 -0.56 10.02
CA ASN A 50 21.59 0.76 9.48
C ASN A 50 21.41 1.83 10.57
N LYS A 51 20.99 1.43 11.78
CA LYS A 51 20.84 2.35 12.91
C LYS A 51 22.13 2.56 13.71
N ILE A 52 22.97 1.52 13.82
CA ILE A 52 24.15 1.53 14.70
C ILE A 52 25.44 1.87 13.93
N PHE A 53 25.56 1.38 12.70
CA PHE A 53 26.76 1.48 11.85
C PHE A 53 26.39 1.95 10.43
N PRO A 54 26.04 3.23 10.25
CA PRO A 54 25.53 3.74 8.97
C PRO A 54 26.54 3.60 7.81
N PHE A 55 27.84 3.74 8.07
CA PHE A 55 28.87 3.54 7.04
C PHE A 55 28.92 2.10 6.52
N LEU A 56 28.84 1.11 7.43
CA LEU A 56 28.78 -0.30 7.05
C LEU A 56 27.47 -0.62 6.32
N ALA A 57 26.35 -0.08 6.78
CA ALA A 57 25.06 -0.26 6.11
C ALA A 57 25.06 0.35 4.69
N LYS A 58 25.72 1.50 4.49
CA LYS A 58 25.92 2.09 3.16
C LYS A 58 26.76 1.18 2.26
N TYR A 59 27.85 0.62 2.78
CA TYR A 59 28.68 -0.34 2.04
C TYR A 59 27.88 -1.60 1.64
N LEU A 60 27.11 -2.18 2.57
CA LEU A 60 26.26 -3.34 2.28
C LEU A 60 25.19 -3.02 1.24
N LYS A 61 24.59 -1.82 1.29
CA LYS A 61 23.62 -1.37 0.29
C LYS A 61 24.26 -1.23 -1.09
N GLN A 62 25.48 -0.68 -1.17
CA GLN A 62 26.23 -0.60 -2.41
C GLN A 62 26.56 -1.98 -2.98
N LYS A 63 27.05 -2.90 -2.13
CA LYS A 63 27.32 -4.28 -2.52
C LYS A 63 26.08 -4.98 -3.08
N TYR A 64 24.92 -4.79 -2.44
CA TYR A 64 23.65 -5.33 -2.93
C TYR A 64 23.29 -4.78 -4.33
N VAL A 65 23.45 -3.47 -4.53
CA VAL A 65 23.23 -2.83 -5.84
C VAL A 65 24.17 -3.38 -6.90
N ASP A 66 25.45 -3.57 -6.58
CA ASP A 66 26.43 -4.10 -7.52
C ASP A 66 26.15 -5.57 -7.89
N GLU A 67 25.74 -6.40 -6.91
CA GLU A 67 25.30 -7.78 -7.13
C GLU A 67 24.04 -7.84 -8.01
N MET A 68 23.06 -6.97 -7.75
CA MET A 68 21.87 -6.83 -8.59
C MET A 68 22.24 -6.46 -10.03
N LEU A 69 23.04 -5.41 -10.21
CA LEU A 69 23.48 -4.96 -11.54
C LEU A 69 24.29 -6.03 -12.27
N HIS A 70 25.09 -6.82 -11.55
CA HIS A 70 25.85 -7.93 -12.14
C HIS A 70 24.93 -9.06 -12.61
N GLY A 71 23.93 -9.45 -11.80
CA GLY A 71 22.99 -10.53 -12.12
C GLY A 71 22.00 -10.22 -13.25
N ILE A 72 21.70 -8.94 -13.51
CA ILE A 72 20.87 -8.53 -14.65
C ILE A 72 21.61 -8.87 -15.95
N THR A 73 21.01 -9.66 -16.84
CA THR A 73 21.62 -9.99 -18.14
C THR A 73 21.40 -8.87 -19.16
N GLU A 74 22.42 -8.53 -19.95
CA GLU A 74 22.36 -7.48 -20.97
C GLU A 74 21.30 -7.77 -22.04
N ASN A 75 20.53 -6.74 -22.41
CA ASN A 75 19.49 -6.82 -23.45
C ASN A 75 18.51 -7.99 -23.33
N LEU A 76 18.36 -8.55 -22.12
CA LEU A 76 17.49 -9.70 -21.88
C LEU A 76 16.02 -9.26 -21.70
N TYR A 77 15.78 -8.15 -21.02
CA TYR A 77 14.43 -7.79 -20.58
C TYR A 77 13.69 -6.95 -21.61
N ASP A 78 12.40 -7.25 -21.81
CA ASP A 78 11.47 -6.42 -22.57
C ASP A 78 10.94 -5.26 -21.72
N PHE A 79 10.78 -5.50 -20.41
CA PHE A 79 10.28 -4.50 -19.46
C PHE A 79 11.16 -4.44 -18.21
N VAL A 80 11.36 -3.23 -17.71
CA VAL A 80 11.85 -2.96 -16.35
C VAL A 80 10.71 -2.33 -15.58
N PHE A 81 10.09 -3.09 -14.69
CA PHE A 81 8.99 -2.61 -13.86
C PHE A 81 9.48 -2.31 -12.44
N VAL A 82 9.33 -1.06 -12.03
CA VAL A 82 9.79 -0.56 -10.72
C VAL A 82 8.60 -0.08 -9.90
N ILE A 83 8.52 -0.54 -8.66
CA ILE A 83 7.65 0.04 -7.64
C ILE A 83 8.53 0.69 -6.58
N ARG A 84 8.30 1.98 -6.32
CA ARG A 84 9.08 2.85 -5.42
C ARG A 84 10.53 3.09 -5.84
N GLY A 85 11.36 2.05 -5.91
CA GLY A 85 12.74 2.10 -6.38
C GLY A 85 13.77 2.51 -5.32
N GLY A 86 13.63 2.10 -4.05
CA GLY A 86 14.45 2.59 -2.92
C GLY A 86 15.98 2.40 -2.97
N VAL A 87 16.52 1.61 -3.90
CA VAL A 87 17.96 1.46 -4.18
C VAL A 87 18.41 2.15 -5.47
N LEU A 88 17.47 2.69 -6.24
CA LEU A 88 17.72 3.26 -7.55
C LEU A 88 18.08 4.75 -7.39
N SER A 89 19.35 5.05 -7.56
CA SER A 89 19.85 6.42 -7.74
C SER A 89 20.03 6.73 -9.22
N PRO A 90 20.19 8.01 -9.64
CA PRO A 90 20.50 8.35 -11.02
C PRO A 90 21.68 7.54 -11.59
N LEU A 91 22.74 7.33 -10.80
CA LEU A 91 23.90 6.51 -11.21
C LEU A 91 23.52 5.04 -11.49
N VAL A 92 22.63 4.47 -10.68
CA VAL A 92 22.14 3.10 -10.89
C VAL A 92 21.25 3.04 -12.13
N MET A 93 20.40 4.05 -12.31
CA MET A 93 19.52 4.15 -13.48
C MET A 93 20.32 4.33 -14.78
N ASP A 94 21.38 5.11 -14.79
CA ASP A 94 22.28 5.25 -15.94
C ASP A 94 22.85 3.88 -16.35
N LYS A 95 23.35 3.11 -15.38
CA LYS A 95 23.86 1.74 -15.62
C LYS A 95 22.77 0.81 -16.14
N LEU A 96 21.55 0.88 -15.59
CA LEU A 96 20.42 0.07 -16.05
C LEU A 96 20.02 0.42 -17.49
N LYS A 97 19.90 1.70 -17.84
CA LYS A 97 19.57 2.13 -19.21
C LYS A 97 20.65 1.73 -20.21
N GLN A 98 21.93 1.80 -19.82
CA GLN A 98 23.04 1.30 -20.66
C GLN A 98 22.98 -0.22 -20.86
N LYS A 99 22.61 -0.97 -19.82
CA LYS A 99 22.54 -2.44 -19.87
C LYS A 99 21.31 -2.97 -20.61
N LEU A 100 20.22 -2.20 -20.58
CA LEU A 100 18.90 -2.57 -21.11
C LEU A 100 18.32 -1.49 -22.04
N PRO A 101 19.04 -1.05 -23.10
CA PRO A 101 18.63 0.05 -23.97
C PRO A 101 17.31 -0.21 -24.72
N ASN A 102 16.94 -1.48 -24.92
CA ASN A 102 15.72 -1.86 -25.64
C ASN A 102 14.51 -2.12 -24.73
N ALA A 103 14.71 -2.12 -23.41
CA ALA A 103 13.62 -2.40 -22.47
C ALA A 103 12.73 -1.16 -22.28
N LYS A 104 11.43 -1.37 -22.11
CA LYS A 104 10.50 -0.32 -21.67
C LYS A 104 10.52 -0.23 -20.14
N PHE A 105 10.82 0.95 -19.61
CA PHE A 105 10.91 1.24 -18.20
C PHE A 105 9.58 1.80 -17.69
N ILE A 106 8.99 1.12 -16.71
CA ILE A 106 7.70 1.46 -16.11
C ILE A 106 7.93 1.69 -14.62
N MET A 107 7.48 2.84 -14.12
CA MET A 107 7.50 3.17 -12.70
C MET A 107 6.09 3.36 -12.15
N TYR A 108 5.83 2.75 -10.99
CA TYR A 108 4.67 3.04 -10.17
C TYR A 108 5.07 3.40 -8.74
N GLN A 109 4.33 4.34 -8.12
CA GLN A 109 4.61 4.79 -6.76
C GLN A 109 3.49 4.37 -5.81
N TRP A 110 3.85 3.64 -4.75
CA TRP A 110 3.00 3.28 -3.60
C TRP A 110 3.08 4.28 -2.44
N ASP A 111 4.14 5.09 -2.43
CA ASP A 111 4.41 6.10 -1.41
C ASP A 111 4.54 7.46 -2.09
N SER A 112 4.13 8.54 -1.42
CA SER A 112 4.29 9.89 -1.98
C SER A 112 5.77 10.27 -2.00
N ASN A 113 6.17 11.23 -2.83
CA ASN A 113 7.56 11.67 -2.92
C ASN A 113 8.08 12.25 -1.59
N LYS A 114 7.17 12.78 -0.76
CA LYS A 114 7.48 13.22 0.62
C LYS A 114 7.88 12.05 1.53
N GLN A 115 7.35 10.86 1.29
CA GLN A 115 7.63 9.65 2.07
C GLN A 115 8.80 8.85 1.49
N SER A 116 8.87 8.72 0.17
CA SER A 116 9.94 8.04 -0.55
C SER A 116 10.35 8.88 -1.75
N GLN A 117 11.50 9.53 -1.69
CA GLN A 117 11.96 10.41 -2.77
C GLN A 117 12.26 9.61 -4.05
N TYR A 118 11.65 9.99 -5.16
CA TYR A 118 11.87 9.37 -6.48
C TYR A 118 11.96 10.39 -7.62
N GLU A 119 11.83 11.69 -7.34
CA GLU A 119 11.85 12.76 -8.34
C GLU A 119 13.06 12.67 -9.30
N ASP A 120 14.26 12.50 -8.75
CA ASP A 120 15.51 12.48 -9.52
C ASP A 120 15.60 11.32 -10.53
N ILE A 121 14.79 10.28 -10.35
CA ILE A 121 14.80 9.10 -11.22
C ILE A 121 13.64 9.07 -12.23
N ILE A 122 12.67 10.00 -12.15
CA ILE A 122 11.49 10.05 -13.04
C ILE A 122 11.90 10.02 -14.51
N LYS A 123 12.90 10.83 -14.90
CA LYS A 123 13.38 10.99 -16.28
C LYS A 123 13.87 9.72 -16.97
N TYR A 124 14.10 8.63 -16.23
CA TYR A 124 14.60 7.37 -16.76
C TYR A 124 13.50 6.41 -17.22
N PHE A 125 12.23 6.73 -16.96
CA PHE A 125 11.09 5.87 -17.21
C PHE A 125 10.28 6.35 -18.40
N ASP A 126 9.72 5.40 -19.15
CA ASP A 126 8.86 5.65 -20.31
C ASP A 126 7.39 5.76 -19.90
N VAL A 127 7.00 5.08 -18.81
CA VAL A 127 5.69 5.20 -18.18
C VAL A 127 5.89 5.50 -16.70
N ILE A 128 5.34 6.61 -16.23
CA ILE A 128 5.44 7.02 -14.82
C ILE A 128 4.04 7.27 -14.29
N LYS A 129 3.66 6.51 -13.26
CA LYS A 129 2.38 6.70 -12.58
C LYS A 129 2.54 6.78 -11.07
N THR A 130 1.69 7.57 -10.41
CA THR A 130 1.67 7.72 -8.96
C THR A 130 0.26 7.66 -8.40
N PHE A 131 0.10 7.07 -7.22
CA PHE A 131 -1.16 7.08 -6.48
C PHE A 131 -1.45 8.41 -5.76
N ASP A 132 -0.49 9.34 -5.72
CA ASP A 132 -0.65 10.63 -5.03
C ASP A 132 -0.97 11.74 -6.04
N LYS A 133 -2.16 12.36 -5.90
CA LYS A 133 -2.62 13.43 -6.80
C LYS A 133 -1.70 14.65 -6.80
N GLN A 134 -1.07 14.96 -5.66
CA GLN A 134 -0.19 16.12 -5.56
C GLN A 134 1.13 15.87 -6.28
N ASP A 135 1.67 14.65 -6.16
CA ASP A 135 2.87 14.27 -6.92
C ASP A 135 2.58 14.26 -8.43
N ALA A 136 1.42 13.74 -8.84
CA ALA A 136 0.99 13.74 -10.24
C ALA A 136 0.99 15.17 -10.81
N TYR A 137 0.42 16.11 -10.07
CA TYR A 137 0.42 17.53 -10.44
C TYR A 137 1.83 18.13 -10.44
N ASN A 138 2.60 17.92 -9.36
CA ASN A 138 3.91 18.56 -9.18
C ASN A 138 4.94 18.12 -10.23
N PHE A 139 4.94 16.84 -10.59
CA PHE A 139 5.91 16.27 -11.52
C PHE A 139 5.38 16.09 -12.93
N ASN A 140 4.13 16.50 -13.19
CA ASN A 140 3.44 16.28 -14.46
C ASN A 140 3.49 14.80 -14.91
N ILE A 141 3.19 13.90 -13.98
CA ILE A 141 3.13 12.44 -14.20
C ILE A 141 1.70 11.94 -14.03
N GLU A 142 1.39 10.77 -14.57
CA GLU A 142 0.02 10.28 -14.60
C GLU A 142 -0.45 9.84 -13.21
N TYR A 143 -1.65 10.26 -12.82
CA TYR A 143 -2.32 9.76 -11.62
C TYR A 143 -2.92 8.37 -11.88
N LEU A 144 -2.54 7.38 -11.08
CA LEU A 144 -3.17 6.06 -11.07
C LEU A 144 -3.42 5.62 -9.62
N PRO A 145 -4.69 5.54 -9.18
CA PRO A 145 -5.03 5.12 -7.84
C PRO A 145 -4.57 3.68 -7.54
N LEU A 146 -4.54 3.33 -6.25
CA LEU A 146 -4.30 1.95 -5.81
C LEU A 146 -5.50 1.06 -6.17
N TYR A 147 -5.48 -0.19 -5.73
CA TYR A 147 -6.39 -1.23 -6.18
C TYR A 147 -6.83 -2.15 -5.05
N TYR A 148 -7.76 -3.05 -5.33
CA TYR A 148 -8.03 -4.22 -4.49
C TYR A 148 -7.85 -5.51 -5.30
N SER A 149 -7.50 -6.58 -4.60
CA SER A 149 -7.27 -7.88 -5.21
C SER A 149 -8.55 -8.73 -5.24
N LYS A 150 -8.51 -9.82 -6.01
CA LYS A 150 -9.65 -10.72 -6.21
C LYS A 150 -10.13 -11.38 -4.91
N GLU A 151 -9.22 -11.58 -3.96
CA GLU A 151 -9.55 -12.10 -2.63
C GLU A 151 -10.53 -11.18 -1.91
N TYR A 152 -10.31 -9.86 -1.96
CA TYR A 152 -11.24 -8.88 -1.39
C TYR A 152 -12.55 -8.81 -2.17
N GLU A 153 -12.49 -8.83 -3.51
CA GLU A 153 -13.70 -8.85 -4.35
C GLU A 153 -14.63 -10.03 -4.02
N SER A 154 -14.04 -11.21 -3.77
CA SER A 154 -14.79 -12.43 -3.46
C SER A 154 -15.59 -12.34 -2.16
N LEU A 155 -15.18 -11.48 -1.22
CA LEU A 155 -15.87 -11.26 0.06
C LEU A 155 -17.27 -10.68 -0.12
N LYS A 156 -17.50 -9.89 -1.17
CA LYS A 156 -18.76 -9.20 -1.42
C LYS A 156 -19.96 -10.16 -1.54
N HIS A 157 -19.73 -11.36 -2.04
CA HIS A 157 -20.78 -12.37 -2.26
C HIS A 157 -20.97 -13.32 -1.07
N HIS A 158 -20.15 -13.22 -0.02
CA HIS A 158 -20.25 -14.06 1.15
C HIS A 158 -21.28 -13.51 2.15
N LYS A 159 -22.35 -14.30 2.38
CA LYS A 159 -23.30 -14.05 3.47
C LYS A 159 -22.78 -14.69 4.75
N SER A 160 -21.95 -13.96 5.48
CA SER A 160 -21.51 -14.35 6.83
C SER A 160 -22.25 -13.57 7.90
N GLU A 161 -22.38 -14.16 9.08
CA GLU A 161 -22.81 -13.45 10.27
C GLU A 161 -21.84 -12.31 10.57
N LYS A 162 -22.38 -11.11 10.79
CA LYS A 162 -21.58 -9.93 11.15
C LYS A 162 -21.21 -10.02 12.63
N LEU A 163 -19.92 -9.99 12.92
CA LEU A 163 -19.36 -10.04 14.28
C LEU A 163 -18.77 -8.69 14.72
N TYR A 164 -18.40 -7.84 13.75
CA TYR A 164 -17.72 -6.58 14.02
C TYR A 164 -18.38 -5.43 13.25
N ASP A 165 -18.70 -4.35 13.94
CA ASP A 165 -19.22 -3.14 13.32
C ASP A 165 -18.12 -2.33 12.65
N ILE A 166 -16.96 -2.26 13.31
CA ILE A 166 -15.78 -1.56 12.81
C ILE A 166 -14.57 -2.47 12.96
N THR A 167 -13.69 -2.47 11.96
CA THR A 167 -12.38 -3.12 12.07
C THR A 167 -11.23 -2.24 11.66
N PHE A 168 -10.06 -2.43 12.28
CA PHE A 168 -8.85 -1.70 11.95
C PHE A 168 -7.63 -2.62 11.96
N PHE A 169 -6.80 -2.54 10.92
CA PHE A 169 -5.47 -3.15 10.89
C PHE A 169 -4.45 -2.12 10.45
N GLY A 170 -3.37 -1.92 11.20
CA GLY A 170 -2.35 -0.97 10.76
C GLY A 170 -1.18 -0.86 11.70
N ALA A 171 -0.05 -0.37 11.19
CA ALA A 171 1.11 -0.06 12.02
C ALA A 171 0.89 1.23 12.83
N TYR A 172 1.48 1.30 14.01
CA TYR A 172 1.53 2.49 14.83
C TYR A 172 2.27 3.61 14.09
N HIS A 173 1.59 4.74 13.90
CA HIS A 173 2.19 6.02 13.51
C HIS A 173 1.24 7.18 13.82
N SER A 174 1.81 8.39 13.87
CA SER A 174 1.09 9.66 13.95
C SER A 174 0.04 9.70 15.08
N ASP A 175 -1.24 9.77 14.69
CA ASP A 175 -2.45 10.01 15.46
C ASP A 175 -3.35 8.76 15.54
N ARG A 176 -2.92 7.62 14.98
CA ARG A 176 -3.72 6.38 14.96
C ARG A 176 -4.18 5.93 16.34
N LEU A 177 -3.31 6.06 17.36
CA LEU A 177 -3.68 5.71 18.74
C LEU A 177 -4.83 6.60 19.26
N THR A 178 -4.79 7.90 18.96
CA THR A 178 -5.84 8.84 19.36
C THR A 178 -7.18 8.48 18.72
N ILE A 179 -7.17 8.19 17.42
CA ILE A 179 -8.38 7.83 16.68
C ILE A 179 -8.92 6.49 17.18
N ILE A 180 -8.08 5.47 17.37
CA ILE A 180 -8.53 4.16 17.89
C ILE A 180 -9.17 4.30 19.27
N ARG A 181 -8.63 5.17 20.13
CA ARG A 181 -9.24 5.46 21.44
C ARG A 181 -10.62 6.08 21.31
N PHE A 182 -10.75 7.08 20.43
CA PHE A 182 -12.05 7.69 20.13
C PHE A 182 -13.06 6.65 19.63
N ILE A 183 -12.66 5.79 18.69
CA ILE A 183 -13.55 4.75 18.15
C ILE A 183 -13.92 3.72 19.22
N GLU A 184 -12.99 3.30 20.09
CA GLU A 184 -13.29 2.39 21.21
C GLU A 184 -14.33 3.01 22.16
N GLU A 185 -14.19 4.29 22.50
CA GLU A 185 -15.13 5.03 23.34
C GLU A 185 -16.51 5.16 22.66
N PHE A 186 -16.54 5.56 21.38
CA PHE A 186 -17.77 5.64 20.58
C PHE A 186 -18.49 4.29 20.51
N CYS A 187 -17.78 3.20 20.22
CA CYS A 187 -18.35 1.87 20.13
C CYS A 187 -18.90 1.39 21.48
N THR A 188 -18.19 1.66 22.57
CA THR A 188 -18.65 1.32 23.94
C THR A 188 -19.98 2.00 24.27
N LEU A 189 -20.11 3.29 23.94
CA LEU A 189 -21.32 4.07 24.21
C LEU A 189 -22.53 3.63 23.36
N ASN A 190 -22.29 3.12 22.16
CA ASN A 190 -23.32 2.74 21.19
C ASN A 190 -23.55 1.23 21.08
N HIS A 191 -22.93 0.43 21.95
CA HIS A 191 -23.00 -1.05 21.92
C HIS A 191 -22.58 -1.66 20.57
N LEU A 192 -21.51 -1.13 19.99
CA LEU A 192 -20.91 -1.61 18.74
C LEU A 192 -19.64 -2.42 19.03
N GLU A 193 -19.36 -3.40 18.19
CA GLU A 193 -18.16 -4.24 18.30
C GLU A 193 -17.01 -3.70 17.46
N PHE A 194 -15.89 -3.37 18.11
CA PHE A 194 -14.69 -2.83 17.45
C PHE A 194 -13.50 -3.79 17.55
N LYS A 195 -13.09 -4.36 16.41
CA LYS A 195 -11.89 -5.19 16.33
C LYS A 195 -10.74 -4.38 15.77
N TYR A 196 -9.67 -4.18 16.53
CA TYR A 196 -8.50 -3.47 16.04
C TYR A 196 -7.18 -4.21 16.28
N HIS A 197 -6.24 -3.96 15.39
CA HIS A 197 -4.86 -4.43 15.46
C HIS A 197 -3.91 -3.28 15.13
N LEU A 198 -3.46 -2.55 16.16
CA LEU A 198 -2.46 -1.50 16.04
C LEU A 198 -1.05 -2.08 16.28
N TYR A 199 -0.38 -2.46 15.20
CA TYR A 199 0.91 -3.12 15.24
C TYR A 199 2.05 -2.17 15.60
N ILE A 200 2.92 -2.57 16.52
CA ILE A 200 4.17 -1.87 16.82
C ILE A 200 5.29 -2.87 17.09
N THR A 201 6.50 -2.61 16.59
CA THR A 201 7.66 -3.46 16.91
C THR A 201 7.96 -3.43 18.42
N LYS A 202 8.40 -4.55 19.00
CA LYS A 202 8.79 -4.61 20.43
C LYS A 202 9.80 -3.52 20.82
N MET A 203 10.81 -3.31 19.95
CA MET A 203 11.82 -2.27 20.16
C MET A 203 11.24 -0.85 20.02
N GLY A 204 10.33 -0.65 19.07
CA GLY A 204 9.61 0.62 18.92
C GLY A 204 8.76 0.96 20.14
N LEU A 205 8.02 -0.03 20.66
CA LEU A 205 7.23 0.10 21.88
C LEU A 205 8.11 0.44 23.08
N PHE A 206 9.17 -0.34 23.31
CA PHE A 206 10.12 -0.08 24.40
C PHE A 206 10.69 1.35 24.33
N ARG A 207 11.17 1.76 23.14
CA ARG A 207 11.71 3.11 22.94
C ARG A 207 10.69 4.20 23.26
N LEU A 208 9.48 4.11 22.71
CA LEU A 208 8.44 5.13 22.92
C LEU A 208 7.92 5.15 24.36
N PHE A 209 7.93 4.00 25.04
CA PHE A 209 7.62 3.90 26.46
C PHE A 209 8.68 4.59 27.32
N CYS A 210 9.97 4.33 27.07
CA CYS A 210 11.08 5.02 27.76
C CYS A 210 11.08 6.53 27.53
N LEU A 211 10.64 7.00 26.35
CA LEU A 211 10.49 8.42 26.03
C LEU A 211 9.23 9.06 26.65
N GLY A 212 8.39 8.28 27.35
CA GLY A 212 7.13 8.78 27.93
C GLY A 212 6.04 9.12 26.92
N ILE A 213 6.24 8.78 25.64
CA ILE A 213 5.28 9.02 24.56
C ILE A 213 4.12 8.02 24.67
N ILE A 214 4.42 6.75 24.95
CA ILE A 214 3.44 5.70 25.22
C ILE A 214 3.36 5.49 26.73
N LYS A 215 2.15 5.54 27.29
CA LYS A 215 1.88 5.31 28.71
C LYS A 215 1.42 3.87 28.94
N ILE A 216 1.46 3.42 30.20
CA ILE A 216 1.00 2.07 30.58
C ILE A 216 -0.42 1.79 30.10
N LYS A 217 -1.32 2.77 30.23
CA LYS A 217 -2.71 2.66 29.76
C LYS A 217 -2.85 2.49 28.24
N ASP A 218 -1.84 2.88 27.46
CA ASP A 218 -1.88 2.80 26.01
C ASP A 218 -1.48 1.41 25.52
N ILE A 219 -0.80 0.61 26.36
CA ILE A 219 -0.28 -0.73 25.99
C ILE A 219 -1.42 -1.66 25.54
N LYS A 220 -2.62 -1.55 26.10
CA LYS A 220 -3.76 -2.41 25.72
C LYS A 220 -4.13 -2.30 24.24
N TYR A 221 -3.91 -1.12 23.64
CA TYR A 221 -4.24 -0.85 22.23
C TYR A 221 -3.23 -1.48 21.26
N LEU A 222 -2.02 -1.77 21.75
CA LEU A 222 -0.86 -2.07 20.90
C LEU A 222 -0.62 -3.56 20.82
N LYS A 223 -0.29 -4.05 19.62
CA LYS A 223 0.06 -5.45 19.36
C LYS A 223 1.47 -5.54 18.80
N THR A 224 2.27 -6.47 19.30
CA THR A 224 3.68 -6.63 18.88
C THR A 224 3.93 -7.80 17.94
N TYR A 225 2.87 -8.37 17.38
CA TYR A 225 2.89 -9.45 16.40
C TYR A 225 2.16 -8.98 15.14
N THR A 226 2.56 -9.49 13.98
CA THR A 226 1.90 -9.18 12.70
C THR A 226 0.74 -10.14 12.45
N VAL A 227 -0.25 -9.69 11.70
CA VAL A 227 -1.39 -10.50 11.25
C VAL A 227 -1.23 -10.83 9.77
N GLY A 228 -1.50 -12.08 9.39
CA GLY A 228 -1.44 -12.55 8.01
C GLY A 228 -2.67 -12.17 7.19
N MET A 229 -2.54 -12.20 5.87
CA MET A 229 -3.63 -11.81 4.95
C MET A 229 -4.90 -12.66 5.13
N GLU A 230 -4.77 -13.97 5.33
CA GLU A 230 -5.91 -14.87 5.54
C GLU A 230 -6.74 -14.50 6.78
N GLU A 231 -6.07 -14.13 7.87
CA GLU A 231 -6.76 -13.69 9.10
C GLU A 231 -7.45 -12.33 8.88
N ILE A 232 -6.83 -11.40 8.14
CA ILE A 232 -7.46 -10.12 7.78
C ILE A 232 -8.71 -10.35 6.94
N LEU A 233 -8.62 -11.18 5.90
CA LEU A 233 -9.75 -11.53 5.03
C LEU A 233 -10.88 -12.19 5.82
N ASN A 234 -10.54 -13.09 6.75
CA ASN A 234 -11.52 -13.70 7.64
C ASN A 234 -12.23 -12.66 8.51
N VAL A 235 -11.49 -11.70 9.09
CA VAL A 235 -12.10 -10.61 9.86
C VAL A 235 -12.99 -9.73 8.97
N TYR A 236 -12.52 -9.35 7.77
CA TYR A 236 -13.30 -8.55 6.82
C TYR A 236 -14.62 -9.22 6.45
N LYS A 237 -14.63 -10.54 6.25
CA LYS A 237 -15.84 -11.34 6.00
C LYS A 237 -16.92 -11.20 7.07
N HIS A 238 -16.50 -10.94 8.31
CA HIS A 238 -17.37 -10.77 9.48
C HIS A 238 -17.54 -9.30 9.89
N SER A 239 -17.09 -8.35 9.07
CA SER A 239 -17.12 -6.92 9.36
C SER A 239 -18.29 -6.23 8.66
N LEU A 240 -18.78 -5.14 9.26
CA LEU A 240 -19.66 -4.18 8.58
C LEU A 240 -18.86 -3.07 7.91
N SER A 241 -17.85 -2.55 8.62
CA SER A 241 -17.03 -1.44 8.15
C SER A 241 -15.56 -1.59 8.51
N VAL A 242 -14.73 -0.85 7.79
CA VAL A 242 -13.28 -0.78 8.01
C VAL A 242 -12.90 0.67 8.30
N LEU A 243 -12.09 0.86 9.34
CA LEU A 243 -11.44 2.12 9.67
C LEU A 243 -10.12 2.24 8.90
N ASP A 244 -9.98 3.32 8.14
CA ASP A 244 -8.77 3.70 7.44
C ASP A 244 -8.20 5.02 7.98
N ILE A 245 -6.91 5.02 8.28
CA ILE A 245 -6.20 6.18 8.83
C ILE A 245 -4.91 6.35 8.04
N GLU A 246 -4.93 7.22 7.04
CA GLU A 246 -3.81 7.53 6.16
C GLU A 246 -2.72 8.33 6.90
N LEU A 247 -1.51 8.35 6.31
CA LEU A 247 -0.45 9.25 6.74
C LEU A 247 -0.81 10.68 6.30
N ASN A 248 -0.68 11.64 7.20
CA ASN A 248 -0.97 13.06 6.96
C ASN A 248 -0.01 13.75 5.95
N ILE A 249 0.97 13.02 5.41
CA ILE A 249 1.91 13.48 4.37
C ILE A 249 1.56 12.97 2.95
N GLN A 250 0.53 12.13 2.82
CA GLN A 250 0.04 11.66 1.52
C GLN A 250 -1.36 12.20 1.24
N ASN A 251 -1.65 12.45 -0.03
CA ASN A 251 -2.97 12.83 -0.52
C ASN A 251 -3.70 11.65 -1.16
N GLY A 252 -2.94 10.68 -1.69
CA GLY A 252 -3.49 9.46 -2.28
C GLY A 252 -4.28 8.62 -1.27
N LEU A 253 -5.36 8.00 -1.75
CA LEU A 253 -6.13 7.02 -0.97
C LEU A 253 -5.29 5.78 -0.69
N THR A 254 -5.53 5.15 0.46
CA THR A 254 -4.75 3.98 0.88
C THR A 254 -5.25 2.71 0.19
N MET A 255 -4.44 1.64 0.20
CA MET A 255 -4.88 0.32 -0.23
C MET A 255 -6.14 -0.14 0.52
N ARG A 256 -6.25 0.20 1.81
CA ARG A 256 -7.38 -0.18 2.67
C ARG A 256 -8.71 0.41 2.21
N THR A 257 -8.69 1.60 1.63
CA THR A 257 -9.88 2.21 1.03
C THR A 257 -10.46 1.30 -0.06
N PHE A 258 -9.62 0.85 -0.98
CA PHE A 258 -10.03 0.00 -2.09
C PHE A 258 -10.39 -1.42 -1.62
N GLU A 259 -9.62 -1.98 -0.69
CA GLU A 259 -9.88 -3.30 -0.11
C GLU A 259 -11.25 -3.35 0.60
N ALA A 260 -11.57 -2.35 1.42
CA ALA A 260 -12.85 -2.30 2.14
C ALA A 260 -14.04 -2.18 1.17
N LEU A 261 -14.00 -1.20 0.28
CA LEU A 261 -15.10 -0.95 -0.66
C LEU A 261 -15.25 -2.08 -1.70
N GLY A 262 -14.13 -2.63 -2.18
CA GLY A 262 -14.10 -3.79 -3.08
C GLY A 262 -14.68 -5.06 -2.43
N SER A 263 -14.58 -5.20 -1.11
CA SER A 263 -15.23 -6.26 -0.34
C SER A 263 -16.71 -6.03 -0.02
N GLY A 264 -17.29 -4.91 -0.46
CA GLY A 264 -18.67 -4.55 -0.09
C GLY A 264 -18.81 -4.14 1.37
N LEU A 265 -17.72 -3.69 2.00
CA LEU A 265 -17.72 -3.16 3.36
C LEU A 265 -17.81 -1.65 3.32
N LYS A 266 -18.41 -1.06 4.36
CA LYS A 266 -18.38 0.39 4.53
C LYS A 266 -16.99 0.86 4.96
N LEU A 267 -16.69 2.13 4.76
CA LEU A 267 -15.41 2.75 5.05
C LEU A 267 -15.59 3.95 5.99
N ILE A 268 -14.86 3.96 7.09
CA ILE A 268 -14.66 5.15 7.92
C ILE A 268 -13.22 5.58 7.65
N THR A 269 -13.00 6.70 6.97
CA THR A 269 -11.66 7.15 6.58
C THR A 269 -11.38 8.53 7.08
N THR A 270 -10.13 8.79 7.46
CA THR A 270 -9.69 10.16 7.76
C THR A 270 -9.18 10.90 6.51
N ASN A 271 -9.13 10.24 5.35
CA ASN A 271 -8.66 10.83 4.10
C ASN A 271 -9.78 11.58 3.38
N LYS A 272 -9.84 12.90 3.60
CA LYS A 272 -10.84 13.77 2.97
C LYS A 272 -10.80 13.80 1.44
N ASN A 273 -9.69 13.40 0.81
CA ASN A 273 -9.57 13.47 -0.65
C ASN A 273 -10.46 12.45 -1.37
N ILE A 274 -11.02 11.48 -0.64
CA ILE A 274 -11.96 10.48 -1.16
C ILE A 274 -13.21 11.11 -1.78
N ILE A 275 -13.61 12.30 -1.32
CA ILE A 275 -14.76 13.05 -1.87
C ILE A 275 -14.60 13.37 -3.38
N ASN A 276 -13.36 13.37 -3.87
CA ASN A 276 -13.06 13.66 -5.27
C ASN A 276 -12.99 12.40 -6.15
N GLU A 277 -13.32 11.22 -5.61
CA GLU A 277 -13.36 9.98 -6.38
C GLU A 277 -14.76 9.68 -6.92
N PRO A 278 -14.88 9.08 -8.11
CA PRO A 278 -16.16 8.77 -8.74
C PRO A 278 -17.02 7.76 -7.96
N PHE A 279 -16.41 6.95 -7.09
CA PHE A 279 -17.11 5.96 -6.24
C PHE A 279 -17.53 6.53 -4.87
N TYR A 280 -17.35 7.83 -4.63
CA TYR A 280 -17.71 8.43 -3.35
C TYR A 280 -19.24 8.37 -3.12
N ASN A 281 -19.64 7.78 -2.00
CA ASN A 281 -21.02 7.65 -1.58
C ASN A 281 -21.12 7.73 -0.05
N GLU A 282 -21.81 8.75 0.46
CA GLU A 282 -22.00 9.00 1.91
C GLU A 282 -22.68 7.84 2.65
N GLN A 283 -23.46 6.99 1.95
CA GLN A 283 -24.06 5.80 2.56
C GLN A 283 -23.01 4.74 2.95
N ASN A 284 -21.91 4.69 2.19
CA ASN A 284 -20.82 3.73 2.38
C ASN A 284 -19.60 4.33 3.07
N ILE A 285 -19.41 5.64 2.96
CA ILE A 285 -18.18 6.31 3.35
C ILE A 285 -18.49 7.41 4.37
N ILE A 286 -17.89 7.31 5.56
CA ILE A 286 -17.76 8.43 6.49
C ILE A 286 -16.35 8.98 6.40
N ILE A 287 -16.25 10.32 6.32
CA ILE A 287 -15.00 11.05 6.46
C ILE A 287 -14.89 11.52 7.92
N LEU A 288 -13.91 11.00 8.65
CA LEU A 288 -13.64 11.37 10.04
C LEU A 288 -12.68 12.56 10.08
N ASP A 289 -13.19 13.73 10.47
CA ASP A 289 -12.35 14.94 10.64
C ASP A 289 -11.44 14.79 11.87
N ARG A 290 -10.14 14.98 11.66
CA ARG A 290 -9.12 14.93 12.72
C ARG A 290 -9.25 16.04 13.75
N ASN A 291 -9.88 17.15 13.39
CA ASN A 291 -10.08 18.28 14.29
C ASN A 291 -11.37 18.15 15.09
N ASN A 292 -12.33 17.36 14.60
CA ASN A 292 -13.62 17.16 15.22
C ASN A 292 -14.15 15.75 14.92
N PHE A 293 -13.82 14.81 15.80
CA PHE A 293 -14.24 13.43 15.62
C PHE A 293 -15.74 13.28 15.87
N ASP A 294 -16.48 12.99 14.81
CA ASP A 294 -17.92 12.71 14.85
C ASP A 294 -18.28 11.58 13.87
N ILE A 295 -19.19 10.70 14.28
CA ILE A 295 -19.68 9.57 13.50
C ILE A 295 -21.18 9.44 13.74
N SER A 296 -21.97 9.60 12.67
CA SER A 296 -23.41 9.37 12.75
C SER A 296 -23.72 7.90 12.96
N PHE A 297 -24.51 7.58 13.99
CA PHE A 297 -24.96 6.22 14.28
C PHE A 297 -25.80 5.61 13.14
N ASP A 298 -26.46 6.43 12.33
CA ASP A 298 -27.27 5.95 11.19
C ASP A 298 -26.43 5.24 10.11
N PHE A 299 -25.12 5.49 10.08
CA PHE A 299 -24.18 4.76 9.23
C PHE A 299 -24.20 3.26 9.47
N PHE A 300 -24.40 2.82 10.71
CA PHE A 300 -24.41 1.40 11.07
C PHE A 300 -25.75 0.72 10.76
N LYS A 301 -26.82 1.50 10.60
CA LYS A 301 -28.18 0.99 10.31
C LYS A 301 -28.38 0.66 8.83
N ASN A 302 -27.80 1.45 7.94
CA ASN A 302 -27.98 1.29 6.50
C ASN A 302 -27.10 0.15 5.96
N SER A 303 -27.59 -0.60 4.96
CA SER A 303 -26.75 -1.58 4.25
C SER A 303 -25.72 -0.88 3.36
N PHE A 304 -24.68 -1.63 2.95
CA PHE A 304 -23.78 -1.20 1.88
C PHE A 304 -24.58 -0.97 0.59
N CYS A 305 -24.31 0.13 -0.09
CA CYS A 305 -24.87 0.45 -1.41
C CYS A 305 -23.86 0.03 -2.48
N ASP A 306 -24.24 -0.84 -3.40
CA ASP A 306 -23.34 -1.20 -4.49
C ASP A 306 -23.02 0.01 -5.38
N ASP A 307 -21.73 0.15 -5.73
CA ASP A 307 -21.22 1.18 -6.63
C ASP A 307 -20.48 0.49 -7.78
N GLU A 308 -20.81 0.83 -9.03
CA GLU A 308 -20.16 0.25 -10.21
C GLU A 308 -18.78 0.87 -10.50
N ASN A 309 -18.53 2.10 -10.05
CA ASN A 309 -17.27 2.81 -10.25
C ASN A 309 -16.14 2.14 -9.47
N ILE A 310 -16.41 1.56 -8.30
CA ILE A 310 -15.36 0.86 -7.53
C ILE A 310 -14.78 -0.33 -8.32
N LYS A 311 -15.56 -0.97 -9.22
CA LYS A 311 -15.10 -2.10 -10.03
C LYS A 311 -13.98 -1.73 -11.02
N GLN A 312 -13.74 -0.44 -11.24
CA GLN A 312 -12.61 0.01 -12.06
C GLN A 312 -11.26 -0.15 -11.34
N TYR A 313 -11.26 -0.29 -10.01
CA TYR A 313 -10.06 -0.30 -9.15
C TYR A 313 -9.60 -1.71 -8.79
N THR A 314 -9.85 -2.68 -9.65
CA THR A 314 -9.32 -4.04 -9.49
C THR A 314 -7.83 -4.07 -9.79
N PHE A 315 -7.13 -5.03 -9.19
CA PHE A 315 -5.72 -5.30 -9.47
C PHE A 315 -5.43 -5.49 -10.96
N GLU A 316 -6.29 -6.20 -11.69
CA GLU A 316 -6.11 -6.42 -13.13
C GLU A 316 -6.17 -5.10 -13.91
N ASN A 317 -7.16 -4.25 -13.61
CA ASN A 317 -7.29 -2.94 -14.26
C ASN A 317 -6.11 -2.03 -13.95
N TRP A 318 -5.64 -2.01 -12.69
CA TRP A 318 -4.43 -1.29 -12.30
C TRP A 318 -3.21 -1.80 -13.08
N PHE A 319 -3.02 -3.12 -13.14
CA PHE A 319 -1.89 -3.74 -13.85
C PHE A 319 -1.92 -3.39 -15.34
N TYR A 320 -3.06 -3.56 -16.00
CA TYR A 320 -3.18 -3.26 -17.43
C TYR A 320 -3.00 -1.77 -17.70
N ASN A 321 -3.41 -0.87 -16.80
CA ASN A 321 -3.11 0.56 -16.96
C ASN A 321 -1.61 0.87 -16.96
N LEU A 322 -0.79 0.14 -16.20
CA LEU A 322 0.67 0.32 -16.19
C LEU A 322 1.35 -0.21 -17.45
N PHE A 323 0.86 -1.35 -17.95
CA PHE A 323 1.46 -2.03 -19.10
C PHE A 323 0.82 -1.66 -20.43
N ARG A 324 -0.17 -0.76 -20.49
CA ARG A 324 -0.72 -0.26 -21.75
C ARG A 324 0.41 0.35 -22.59
N GLY A 325 0.57 -0.17 -23.81
CA GLY A 325 1.28 0.54 -24.87
C GLY A 325 0.45 1.74 -25.29
N GLU A 326 1.10 2.87 -25.59
CA GLU A 326 0.46 3.90 -26.40
C GLU A 326 -0.07 3.18 -27.64
N SER A 327 -1.40 3.10 -27.74
CA SER A 327 -2.01 2.74 -29.01
C SER A 327 -1.64 3.88 -29.94
N THR A 328 -0.89 3.55 -30.97
CA THR A 328 -0.46 4.46 -32.02
C THR A 328 -1.64 5.14 -32.68
#